data_AF-J0WT57-F1
#
_entry.id   AF-J0WT57-F1
#
_cell.length_a   1.000
_cell.length_b   1.000
_cell.length_c   1.000
_cell.angle_alpha   90.00
_cell.angle_beta   90.00
_cell.angle_gamma   90.00
#
_symmetry.space_group_name_H-M   'P 1'
#
loop_
_entity.id
_entity.type
_entity.pdbx_description
1 polymer ?
#
loop_
_entity_poly.entity_id
_entity_poly.type
_entity_poly.pdbx_seq_one_letter_code
_entity_poly.pdbx_strand_id
1 'polypeptide(L)'
;MQREGSDPQALTKQDRFCPRCDLPVELDWSNAPQVLQHMATHIRHDRGLVATFESPCGFCLCPHPQCVFWTPRNPCAGHGGPQVDLKKSTGCERARGFKYKAASTSKPNSPSTNVPITCPLCADGSPAVWKYNFPQHLAHVHPRQDPARFAHLSKTSSAEEYGVKASWESRHVVRRTTHNAKAPLQLSVDHRCVLPTM
;
A
#
# COMPACT_ATOMS: atom_id res chain seq x y z
N MET A 1 41.53 8.71 -4.53
CA MET A 1 40.60 7.72 -3.94
C MET A 1 39.22 8.00 -4.49
N GLN A 2 38.85 7.28 -5.54
CA GLN A 2 37.57 7.41 -6.23
C GLN A 2 36.49 6.72 -5.37
N ARG A 3 35.37 7.39 -5.14
CA ARG A 3 34.20 6.78 -4.49
C ARG A 3 33.52 5.91 -5.54
N GLU A 4 33.63 4.60 -5.38
CA GLU A 4 32.81 3.66 -6.14
C GLU A 4 31.34 3.90 -5.82
N GLY A 5 30.57 4.18 -6.87
CA GLY A 5 29.12 4.35 -6.80
C GLY A 5 28.49 3.04 -6.36
N SER A 6 27.98 3.02 -5.14
CA SER A 6 27.11 1.97 -4.66
C SER A 6 25.76 2.12 -5.38
N ASP A 7 25.45 1.16 -6.23
CA ASP A 7 24.13 0.97 -6.85
C ASP A 7 23.04 1.05 -5.77
N PRO A 8 22.02 1.91 -5.90
CA PRO A 8 20.97 2.03 -4.89
C PRO A 8 20.12 0.75 -4.84
N GLN A 9 20.51 -0.16 -3.94
CA GLN A 9 19.77 -1.32 -3.44
C GLN A 9 19.29 -2.32 -4.50
N ALA A 10 20.16 -3.25 -4.88
CA ALA A 10 19.72 -4.58 -5.28
C ALA A 10 18.99 -5.25 -4.11
N LEU A 11 17.65 -5.11 -4.07
CA LEU A 11 16.78 -5.77 -3.10
C LEU A 11 17.07 -7.27 -3.10
N THR A 12 17.31 -7.84 -1.92
CA THR A 12 17.59 -9.27 -1.79
C THR A 12 16.36 -10.09 -2.20
N LYS A 13 16.51 -11.36 -2.57
CA LYS A 13 15.36 -12.21 -2.95
C LYS A 13 14.30 -12.28 -1.84
N GLN A 14 14.66 -12.11 -0.57
CA GLN A 14 13.74 -12.04 0.58
C GLN A 14 12.86 -10.79 0.58
N ASP A 15 13.31 -9.67 0.00
CA ASP A 15 12.56 -8.41 0.04
C ASP A 15 11.35 -8.38 -0.88
N ARG A 16 11.21 -9.37 -1.78
CA ARG A 16 10.08 -9.48 -2.70
C ARG A 16 8.84 -10.13 -2.08
N PHE A 17 8.96 -10.72 -0.90
CA PHE A 17 7.85 -11.45 -0.28
C PHE A 17 7.21 -10.68 0.87
N CYS A 18 5.92 -10.96 1.10
CA CYS A 18 5.23 -10.51 2.30
C CYS A 18 5.97 -11.02 3.56
N PRO A 19 6.25 -10.16 4.55
CA PRO A 19 6.97 -10.55 5.76
C PRO A 19 6.12 -11.35 6.77
N ARG A 20 4.82 -11.53 6.52
CA ARG A 20 3.87 -12.09 7.49
C ARG A 20 3.02 -13.25 6.96
N CYS A 21 2.97 -13.48 5.64
CA CYS A 21 2.23 -14.63 5.12
C CYS A 21 2.99 -15.93 5.43
N ASP A 22 2.27 -16.94 5.91
CA ASP A 22 2.84 -18.27 6.20
C ASP A 22 3.32 -18.98 4.93
N LEU A 23 2.61 -18.75 3.81
CA LEU A 23 3.04 -19.16 2.48
C LEU A 23 3.60 -17.94 1.74
N PRO A 24 4.72 -18.08 0.99
CA PRO A 24 5.32 -16.96 0.28
C PRO A 24 4.33 -16.29 -0.68
N VAL A 25 4.04 -15.01 -0.43
CA VAL A 25 3.29 -14.15 -1.34
C VAL A 25 4.24 -13.11 -1.90
N GLU A 26 4.50 -13.16 -3.21
CA GLU A 26 5.33 -12.16 -3.90
C GLU A 26 4.55 -10.85 -4.04
N LEU A 27 5.24 -9.75 -3.78
CA LEU A 27 4.71 -8.40 -3.82
C LEU A 27 5.53 -7.56 -4.80
N ASP A 28 4.84 -6.88 -5.70
CA ASP A 28 5.44 -5.86 -6.54
C ASP A 28 5.55 -4.55 -5.74
N TRP A 29 6.71 -4.30 -5.16
CA TRP A 29 7.00 -3.07 -4.40
C TRP A 29 7.07 -1.81 -5.25
N SER A 30 7.11 -1.93 -6.59
CA SER A 30 6.91 -0.77 -7.47
C SER A 30 5.43 -0.37 -7.54
N ASN A 31 4.53 -1.30 -7.27
CA ASN A 31 3.08 -1.09 -7.19
C ASN A 31 2.62 -0.90 -5.74
N ALA A 32 2.95 0.26 -5.17
CA ALA A 32 2.61 0.60 -3.79
C ALA A 32 1.11 0.43 -3.44
N PRO A 33 0.12 0.78 -4.30
CA PRO A 33 -1.29 0.49 -4.02
C PRO A 33 -1.60 -1.00 -3.78
N GLN A 34 -1.01 -1.90 -4.58
CA GLN A 34 -1.19 -3.34 -4.42
C GLN A 34 -0.56 -3.84 -3.12
N VAL A 35 0.63 -3.35 -2.78
CA VAL A 35 1.30 -3.63 -1.50
C VAL A 35 0.44 -3.18 -0.33
N LEU A 36 -0.04 -1.92 -0.35
CA LEU A 36 -0.88 -1.36 0.70
C LEU A 36 -2.17 -2.17 0.88
N GLN A 37 -2.79 -2.61 -0.22
CA GLN A 37 -3.94 -3.51 -0.16
C GLN A 37 -3.59 -4.82 0.54
N HIS A 38 -2.49 -5.47 0.15
CA HIS A 38 -2.07 -6.73 0.75
C HIS A 38 -1.82 -6.56 2.26
N MET A 39 -1.07 -5.54 2.66
CA MET A 39 -0.81 -5.25 4.08
C MET A 39 -2.10 -4.92 4.84
N ALA A 40 -3.02 -4.19 4.22
CA ALA A 40 -4.31 -3.88 4.80
C ALA A 40 -5.14 -5.14 5.10
N THR A 41 -4.98 -6.23 4.33
CA THR A 41 -5.62 -7.51 4.67
C THR A 41 -5.10 -8.08 5.98
N HIS A 42 -3.78 -8.01 6.24
CA HIS A 42 -3.21 -8.42 7.52
C HIS A 42 -3.74 -7.55 8.67
N ILE A 43 -3.71 -6.23 8.51
CA ILE A 43 -4.21 -5.29 9.54
C ILE A 43 -5.67 -5.58 9.94
N ARG A 44 -6.50 -6.09 9.01
CA ARG A 44 -7.92 -6.35 9.27
C ARG A 44 -8.24 -7.78 9.72
N HIS A 45 -7.45 -8.77 9.31
CA HIS A 45 -7.85 -10.17 9.41
C HIS A 45 -6.80 -11.11 10.01
N ASP A 46 -5.55 -10.67 10.12
CA ASP A 46 -4.49 -11.42 10.80
C ASP A 46 -4.67 -11.30 12.32
N ARG A 47 -5.29 -12.30 12.92
CA ARG A 47 -5.55 -12.33 14.37
C ARG A 47 -4.27 -12.21 15.20
N GLY A 48 -3.16 -12.80 14.75
CA GLY A 48 -1.88 -12.74 15.45
C GLY A 48 -1.30 -11.33 15.43
N LEU A 49 -1.37 -10.65 14.29
CA LEU A 49 -0.97 -9.24 14.18
C LEU A 49 -1.85 -8.33 15.04
N VAL A 50 -3.17 -8.43 14.90
CA VAL A 50 -4.15 -7.56 15.57
C VAL A 50 -4.11 -7.72 17.09
N ALA A 51 -3.83 -8.92 17.60
CA ALA A 51 -3.68 -9.16 19.03
C ALA A 51 -2.36 -8.62 19.60
N THR A 52 -1.31 -8.47 18.78
CA THR A 52 0.05 -8.15 19.24
C THR A 52 0.40 -6.68 19.06
N PHE A 53 -0.04 -6.04 17.98
CA PHE A 53 0.42 -4.71 17.59
C PHE A 53 -0.73 -3.72 17.48
N GLU A 54 -0.63 -2.62 18.22
CA GLU A 54 -1.69 -1.62 18.31
C GLU A 54 -1.81 -0.69 17.09
N SER A 55 -0.75 -0.55 16.31
CA SER A 55 -0.80 0.28 15.11
C SER A 55 0.30 -0.18 14.15
N PRO A 56 0.09 -1.30 13.44
CA PRO A 56 1.05 -1.80 12.46
C PRO A 56 1.18 -0.84 11.28
N CYS A 57 2.40 -0.71 10.77
CA CYS A 57 2.71 0.07 9.57
C CYS A 57 2.00 -0.46 8.33
N GLY A 58 1.39 0.41 7.52
CA GLY A 58 0.71 0.02 6.28
C GLY A 58 1.61 -0.57 5.18
N PHE A 59 2.94 -0.50 5.30
CA PHE A 59 3.88 -1.07 4.32
C PHE A 59 4.63 -2.31 4.83
N CYS A 60 5.16 -2.27 6.04
CA CYS A 60 5.99 -3.35 6.59
C CYS A 60 5.37 -4.09 7.77
N LEU A 61 4.21 -3.64 8.27
CA LEU A 61 3.52 -4.19 9.43
C LEU A 61 4.28 -4.12 10.76
N CYS A 62 5.44 -3.47 10.81
CA CYS A 62 6.13 -3.17 12.06
C CYS A 62 5.24 -2.31 12.99
N PRO A 63 5.26 -2.54 14.31
CA PRO A 63 4.45 -1.79 15.24
C PRO A 63 4.91 -0.33 15.35
N HIS A 64 3.96 0.58 15.59
CA HIS A 64 4.26 1.92 16.07
C HIS A 64 5.08 1.85 17.39
N PRO A 65 6.07 2.74 17.61
CA PRO A 65 6.46 3.90 16.81
C PRO A 65 7.55 3.65 15.75
N GLN A 66 7.85 2.40 15.38
CA GLN A 66 8.98 2.11 14.49
C GLN A 66 8.85 2.76 13.11
N CYS A 67 7.63 3.01 12.64
CA CYS A 67 7.36 3.69 11.38
C CYS A 67 6.46 4.89 11.62
N VAL A 68 6.91 6.06 11.16
CA VAL A 68 6.21 7.34 11.34
C VAL A 68 5.99 7.98 9.98
N PHE A 69 4.72 8.25 9.66
CA PHE A 69 4.32 8.87 8.40
C PHE A 69 3.81 10.28 8.62
N TRP A 70 4.11 11.16 7.68
CA TRP A 70 3.69 12.55 7.71
C TRP A 70 2.85 12.89 6.49
N THR A 71 1.79 13.67 6.70
CA THR A 71 1.00 14.28 5.63
C THR A 71 1.16 15.80 5.73
N PRO A 72 1.44 16.53 4.62
CA PRO A 72 1.64 17.97 4.65
C PRO A 72 0.39 18.69 5.17
N ARG A 73 0.63 19.84 5.81
CA ARG A 73 -0.37 20.69 6.47
C ARG A 73 -1.47 21.21 5.54
N ASN A 74 -1.23 21.30 4.23
CA ASN A 74 -2.17 21.87 3.25
C ASN A 74 -2.34 20.96 2.01
N PRO A 75 -3.49 20.26 1.87
CA PRO A 75 -3.88 19.61 0.62
C PRO A 75 -4.10 20.60 -0.54
N CYS A 76 -4.17 21.91 -0.26
CA CYS A 76 -4.53 22.96 -1.20
C CYS A 76 -3.34 23.77 -1.76
N ALA A 77 -2.10 23.52 -1.33
CA ALA A 77 -0.93 24.33 -1.73
C ALA A 77 -0.33 23.93 -3.11
N GLY A 78 -0.89 22.90 -3.75
CA GLY A 78 -0.59 22.53 -5.13
C GLY A 78 -1.76 21.73 -5.66
N HIS A 79 -1.96 21.70 -6.97
CA HIS A 79 -3.11 21.07 -7.64
C HIS A 79 -3.24 19.53 -7.48
N GLY A 80 -2.59 18.93 -6.48
CA GLY A 80 -2.74 17.54 -6.08
C GLY A 80 -3.13 17.51 -4.60
N GLY A 81 -4.22 16.80 -4.27
CA GLY A 81 -4.77 16.72 -2.91
C GLY A 81 -3.82 16.13 -1.86
N PRO A 82 -4.34 15.52 -0.77
CA PRO A 82 -3.49 14.98 0.29
C PRO A 82 -2.42 14.04 -0.27
N GLN A 83 -1.19 14.10 0.24
CA GLN A 83 -0.09 13.24 -0.19
C GLN A 83 0.78 12.89 1.02
N VAL A 84 1.42 11.73 1.04
CA VAL A 84 2.38 11.40 2.11
C VAL A 84 3.71 12.10 1.83
N ASP A 85 4.24 12.81 2.81
CA ASP A 85 5.59 13.38 2.79
C ASP A 85 6.60 12.30 3.20
N LEU A 86 7.07 11.55 2.20
CA LEU A 86 8.06 10.50 2.42
C LEU A 86 9.44 11.01 2.81
N LYS A 87 9.76 12.29 2.55
CA LYS A 87 11.05 12.87 2.99
C LYS A 87 11.05 13.12 4.49
N LYS A 88 9.91 13.52 5.04
CA LYS A 88 9.73 13.70 6.48
C LYS A 88 9.43 12.39 7.22
N SER A 89 8.87 11.39 6.51
CA SER A 89 8.55 10.06 7.06
C SER A 89 9.81 9.25 7.35
N THR A 90 9.80 8.46 8.43
CA THR A 90 10.98 7.75 8.93
C THR A 90 10.67 6.32 9.36
N GLY A 91 11.72 5.49 9.40
CA GLY A 91 11.72 4.15 10.01
C GLY A 91 11.19 3.00 9.15
N CYS A 92 10.44 3.27 8.07
CA CYS A 92 9.95 2.22 7.17
C CYS A 92 10.83 2.08 5.92
N GLU A 93 11.73 1.11 5.89
CA GLU A 93 12.60 0.80 4.72
C GLU A 93 11.81 0.44 3.45
N ARG A 94 10.59 -0.08 3.66
CA ARG A 94 9.67 -0.50 2.60
C ARG A 94 8.68 0.59 2.19
N ALA A 95 8.83 1.82 2.69
CA ALA A 95 7.96 2.92 2.31
C ALA A 95 8.18 3.27 0.84
N ARG A 96 7.09 3.47 0.10
CA ARG A 96 7.11 3.80 -1.33
C ARG A 96 6.10 4.90 -1.64
N GLY A 97 6.41 5.70 -2.64
CA GLY A 97 5.50 6.74 -3.15
C GLY A 97 4.27 6.11 -3.77
N PHE A 98 3.09 6.65 -3.47
CA PHE A 98 1.84 6.28 -4.12
C PHE A 98 0.98 7.51 -4.34
N LYS A 99 0.07 7.44 -5.31
CA LYS A 99 -0.93 8.49 -5.52
C LYS A 99 -2.01 8.33 -4.46
N TYR A 100 -2.05 9.25 -3.49
CA TYR A 100 -2.98 9.17 -2.37
C TYR A 100 -4.43 9.02 -2.81
N LYS A 101 -4.91 9.85 -3.75
CA LYS A 101 -6.30 9.80 -4.26
C LYS A 101 -6.67 8.42 -4.81
N ALA A 102 -5.72 7.73 -5.45
CA ALA A 102 -5.95 6.39 -5.97
C ALA A 102 -6.06 5.37 -4.84
N ALA A 103 -5.18 5.45 -3.83
CA ALA A 103 -5.19 4.56 -2.66
C ALA A 103 -6.32 4.88 -1.66
N SER A 104 -6.88 6.09 -1.66
CA SER A 104 -8.01 6.48 -0.82
C SER A 104 -9.37 6.19 -1.46
N THR A 105 -9.39 5.56 -2.65
CA THR A 105 -10.62 5.24 -3.39
C THR A 105 -10.74 3.73 -3.53
N SER A 106 -11.80 3.15 -2.96
CA SER A 106 -12.08 1.72 -3.09
C SER A 106 -12.49 1.38 -4.53
N LYS A 107 -11.86 0.36 -5.11
CA LYS A 107 -12.16 -0.17 -6.45
C LYS A 107 -12.23 -1.70 -6.41
N PRO A 108 -12.89 -2.35 -7.39
CA PRO A 108 -12.99 -3.82 -7.41
C PRO A 108 -11.64 -4.55 -7.35
N ASN A 109 -10.61 -3.99 -7.99
CA ASN A 109 -9.26 -4.56 -7.99
C ASN A 109 -8.33 -3.98 -6.90
N SER A 110 -8.78 -2.95 -6.19
CA SER A 110 -8.07 -2.32 -5.07
C SER A 110 -9.08 -1.84 -4.01
N PRO A 111 -9.69 -2.76 -3.24
CA PRO A 111 -10.81 -2.44 -2.36
C PRO A 111 -10.41 -1.66 -1.12
N SER A 112 -9.15 -1.75 -0.69
CA SER A 112 -8.63 -1.08 0.51
C SER A 112 -8.51 0.43 0.29
N THR A 113 -8.99 1.20 1.27
CA THR A 113 -8.73 2.65 1.37
C THR A 113 -7.79 3.00 2.52
N ASN A 114 -6.98 2.03 2.98
CA ASN A 114 -6.05 2.23 4.08
C ASN A 114 -4.90 3.17 3.68
N VAL A 115 -5.03 4.44 4.07
CA VAL A 115 -4.04 5.49 3.86
C VAL A 115 -3.76 6.22 5.17
N PRO A 116 -2.60 6.88 5.35
CA PRO A 116 -2.35 7.72 6.51
C PRO A 116 -3.27 8.95 6.50
N ILE A 117 -3.95 9.21 7.62
CA ILE A 117 -4.86 10.33 7.83
C ILE A 117 -4.41 11.16 9.03
N THR A 118 -4.71 12.47 9.01
CA THR A 118 -4.46 13.35 10.15
C THR A 118 -5.53 13.12 11.22
N CYS A 119 -5.11 12.97 12.48
CA CYS A 119 -6.03 13.00 13.61
C CYS A 119 -6.37 14.46 13.98
N PRO A 120 -7.65 14.86 14.02
CA PRO A 120 -8.04 16.24 14.34
C PRO A 120 -7.91 16.60 15.84
N LEU A 121 -7.67 15.61 16.70
CA LEU A 121 -7.50 15.78 18.14
C LEU A 121 -6.02 15.91 18.53
N CYS A 122 -5.11 15.45 17.68
CA CYS A 122 -3.68 15.61 17.87
C CYS A 122 -3.27 17.05 17.59
N ALA A 123 -2.20 17.51 18.25
CA ALA A 123 -1.64 18.82 17.98
C ALA A 123 -1.21 18.97 16.50
N ASP A 124 -1.28 20.19 15.99
CA ASP A 124 -0.86 20.48 14.62
C ASP A 124 0.56 20.02 14.34
N GLY A 125 0.75 19.30 13.23
CA GLY A 125 2.04 18.72 12.93
C GLY A 125 2.37 17.53 13.83
N SER A 126 1.36 16.75 14.24
CA SER A 126 1.53 15.38 14.69
C SER A 126 1.65 14.40 13.51
N PRO A 127 2.25 13.21 13.72
CA PRO A 127 2.28 12.16 12.71
C PRO A 127 0.88 11.73 12.25
N ALA A 128 0.79 11.28 11.00
CA ALA A 128 -0.41 10.69 10.45
C ALA A 128 -0.63 9.27 11.01
N VAL A 129 -1.89 8.88 11.09
CA VAL A 129 -2.35 7.57 11.57
C VAL A 129 -2.94 6.81 10.40
N TRP A 130 -2.60 5.54 10.20
CA TRP A 130 -3.24 4.72 9.17
C TRP A 130 -4.75 4.61 9.43
N LYS A 131 -5.57 4.83 8.39
CA LYS A 131 -7.04 4.84 8.49
C LYS A 131 -7.60 3.65 9.28
N TYR A 132 -7.11 2.44 9.01
CA TYR A 132 -7.60 1.23 9.69
C TYR A 132 -7.17 1.13 11.16
N ASN A 133 -6.08 1.80 11.54
CA ASN A 133 -5.58 1.85 12.91
C ASN A 133 -6.19 3.02 13.70
N PHE A 134 -6.94 3.92 13.05
CA PHE A 134 -7.49 5.11 13.68
C PHE A 134 -8.42 4.84 14.88
N PRO A 135 -9.33 3.84 14.84
CA PRO A 135 -10.15 3.51 16.01
C PRO A 135 -9.30 3.16 17.24
N GLN A 136 -8.21 2.41 17.02
CA GLN A 136 -7.29 2.05 18.08
C GLN A 136 -6.52 3.27 18.59
N HIS A 137 -5.96 4.08 17.68
CA HIS A 137 -5.33 5.35 18.04
C HIS A 137 -6.23 6.22 18.92
N LEU A 138 -7.52 6.35 18.57
CA LEU A 138 -8.47 7.12 19.36
C LEU A 138 -8.66 6.55 20.77
N ALA A 139 -8.81 5.22 20.90
CA ALA A 139 -8.99 4.55 22.18
C ALA A 139 -7.78 4.73 23.12
N HIS A 140 -6.55 4.70 22.61
CA HIS A 140 -5.34 4.77 23.43
C HIS A 140 -4.84 6.21 23.66
N VAL A 141 -4.84 7.05 22.62
CA VAL A 141 -4.28 8.41 22.68
C VAL A 141 -5.33 9.43 23.14
N HIS A 142 -6.61 9.17 22.88
CA HIS A 142 -7.71 10.06 23.23
C HIS A 142 -8.85 9.32 23.96
N PRO A 143 -8.58 8.60 25.07
CA PRO A 143 -9.54 7.69 25.71
C PRO A 143 -10.81 8.38 26.25
N ARG A 144 -10.77 9.71 26.42
CA ARG A 144 -11.91 10.52 26.91
C ARG A 144 -12.83 11.01 25.79
N GLN A 145 -12.50 10.74 24.53
CA GLN A 145 -13.27 11.21 23.38
C GLN A 145 -14.26 10.13 22.94
N ASP A 146 -15.46 10.54 22.56
CA ASP A 146 -16.49 9.65 22.02
C ASP A 146 -16.09 9.15 20.61
N PRO A 147 -15.89 7.84 20.41
CA PRO A 147 -15.56 7.27 19.10
C PRO A 147 -16.59 7.56 18.01
N ALA A 148 -17.86 7.69 18.35
CA ALA A 148 -18.92 7.91 17.37
C ALA A 148 -18.72 9.24 16.60
N ARG A 149 -18.18 10.27 17.26
CA ARG A 149 -17.89 11.58 16.64
C ARG A 149 -16.86 11.49 15.52
N PHE A 150 -15.94 10.53 15.59
CA PHE A 150 -14.83 10.38 14.66
C PHE A 150 -14.94 9.15 13.76
N ALA A 151 -16.05 8.41 13.84
CA ALA A 151 -16.29 7.19 13.06
C ALA A 151 -16.16 7.43 11.54
N HIS A 152 -16.51 8.63 11.06
CA HIS A 152 -16.40 9.00 9.65
C HIS A 152 -14.96 8.95 9.10
N LEU A 153 -13.94 9.17 9.94
CA LEU A 153 -12.52 9.18 9.55
C LEU A 153 -12.01 7.79 9.20
N SER A 154 -12.53 6.76 9.86
CA SER A 154 -12.16 5.35 9.65
C SER A 154 -13.26 4.53 8.96
N LYS A 155 -14.34 5.18 8.53
CA LYS A 155 -15.48 4.53 7.89
C LYS A 155 -15.04 3.74 6.66
N THR A 156 -15.35 2.45 6.64
CA THR A 156 -15.19 1.58 5.47
C THR A 156 -16.56 1.26 4.89
N SER A 157 -16.61 1.07 3.57
CA SER A 157 -17.86 0.64 2.92
C SER A 157 -17.98 -0.88 2.96
N SER A 158 -19.19 -1.42 2.87
CA SER A 158 -19.40 -2.87 2.82
C SER A 158 -18.69 -3.53 1.63
N ALA A 159 -18.57 -2.82 0.49
CA ALA A 159 -17.82 -3.29 -0.66
C ALA A 159 -16.31 -3.38 -0.39
N GLU A 160 -15.76 -2.39 0.32
CA GLU A 160 -14.36 -2.40 0.77
C GLU A 160 -14.10 -3.53 1.77
N GLU A 161 -14.97 -3.69 2.78
CA GLU A 161 -14.85 -4.78 3.76
C GLU A 161 -14.89 -6.15 3.09
N TYR A 162 -15.87 -6.36 2.20
CA TYR A 162 -15.97 -7.60 1.43
C TYR A 162 -14.73 -7.84 0.57
N GLY A 163 -14.26 -6.82 -0.17
CA GLY A 163 -13.12 -6.95 -1.06
C GLY A 163 -11.79 -7.20 -0.32
N VAL A 164 -11.59 -6.57 0.84
CA VAL A 164 -10.41 -6.80 1.69
C VAL A 164 -10.47 -8.21 2.29
N LYS A 165 -11.63 -8.67 2.75
CA LYS A 165 -11.82 -10.05 3.24
C LYS A 165 -11.60 -11.10 2.15
N ALA A 166 -12.16 -10.89 0.96
CA ALA A 166 -11.92 -11.78 -0.18
C ALA A 166 -10.43 -11.83 -0.56
N SER A 167 -9.73 -10.69 -0.52
CA SER A 167 -8.28 -10.63 -0.77
C SER A 167 -7.49 -11.41 0.28
N TRP A 168 -7.90 -11.38 1.55
CA TRP A 168 -7.30 -12.15 2.63
C TRP A 168 -7.47 -13.66 2.43
N GLU A 169 -8.67 -14.09 2.08
CA GLU A 169 -9.01 -15.50 1.87
C GLU A 169 -8.29 -16.08 0.64
N SER A 170 -8.17 -15.29 -0.44
CA SER A 170 -7.50 -15.72 -1.66
C SER A 170 -5.99 -15.43 -1.71
N ARG A 171 -5.37 -14.96 -0.62
CA ARG A 171 -4.00 -14.39 -0.65
C ARG A 171 -2.92 -15.38 -1.10
N HIS A 172 -3.14 -16.68 -0.91
CA HIS A 172 -2.24 -17.75 -1.33
C HIS A 172 -2.62 -18.39 -2.67
N VAL A 173 -3.72 -17.94 -3.29
CA VAL A 173 -4.14 -18.45 -4.59
C VAL A 173 -3.33 -17.77 -5.68
N VAL A 174 -2.52 -18.55 -6.39
CA VAL A 174 -1.80 -18.07 -7.58
C VAL A 174 -2.83 -17.72 -8.63
N ARG A 175 -3.00 -16.42 -8.92
CA ARG A 175 -3.81 -15.98 -10.05
C ARG A 175 -3.11 -16.41 -11.33
N ARG A 176 -3.66 -17.40 -12.05
CA ARG A 176 -3.30 -17.64 -13.44
C ARG A 176 -3.67 -16.38 -14.21
N THR A 177 -2.66 -15.64 -14.64
CA THR A 177 -2.86 -14.66 -15.71
C THR A 177 -3.25 -15.45 -16.94
N THR A 178 -4.53 -15.42 -17.30
CA THR A 178 -4.91 -15.64 -18.70
C THR A 178 -4.25 -14.49 -19.44
N HIS A 179 -3.06 -14.74 -19.97
CA HIS A 179 -2.53 -13.91 -21.03
C HIS A 179 -3.63 -13.91 -22.07
N ASN A 180 -4.32 -12.78 -22.26
CA ASN A 180 -5.01 -12.58 -23.51
C ASN A 180 -3.90 -12.64 -24.54
N ALA A 181 -3.71 -13.83 -25.13
CA ALA A 181 -2.86 -14.00 -26.27
C ALA A 181 -3.46 -13.06 -27.31
N LYS A 182 -2.86 -11.88 -27.47
CA LYS A 182 -3.03 -11.15 -28.71
C LYS A 182 -2.66 -12.17 -29.78
N ALA A 183 -3.60 -12.45 -30.68
CA ALA A 183 -3.35 -13.34 -31.80
C ALA A 183 -1.98 -12.96 -32.42
N PRO A 184 -1.12 -13.93 -32.75
CA PRO A 184 0.17 -13.62 -33.34
C PRO A 184 -0.06 -12.70 -34.54
N LEU A 185 0.67 -11.58 -34.58
CA LEU A 185 0.63 -10.64 -35.69
C LEU A 185 0.89 -11.44 -36.97
N GLN A 186 -0.11 -11.51 -37.85
CA GLN A 186 0.07 -12.11 -39.16
C GLN A 186 0.98 -11.18 -39.96
N LEU A 187 2.21 -11.62 -40.20
CA LEU A 187 3.10 -10.98 -41.16
C LEU A 187 2.44 -11.09 -42.54
N SER A 188 2.10 -9.94 -43.15
CA SER A 188 1.66 -9.91 -44.54
C SER A 188 2.76 -10.49 -45.43
N VAL A 189 2.35 -11.30 -46.40
CA VAL A 189 3.20 -11.96 -47.40
C VAL A 189 3.92 -10.97 -48.33
N ASP A 190 3.63 -9.67 -48.22
CA ASP A 190 4.14 -8.62 -49.12
C ASP A 190 5.54 -8.07 -48.74
N HIS A 191 6.24 -8.70 -47.79
CA HIS A 191 7.64 -8.37 -47.48
C HIS A 191 8.57 -9.52 -47.87
N ARG A 192 8.60 -9.87 -49.17
CA ARG A 192 9.71 -10.64 -49.75
C ARG A 192 10.71 -9.69 -50.39
N CYS A 193 11.89 -9.59 -49.80
CA CYS A 193 13.06 -9.02 -50.48
C CYS A 193 13.46 -10.00 -51.58
N VAL A 194 13.16 -9.68 -52.84
CA VAL A 194 13.66 -10.44 -53.99
C VAL A 194 15.11 -10.03 -54.18
N LEU A 195 16.04 -10.93 -53.88
CA LEU A 195 17.44 -10.74 -54.24
C LEU A 195 17.57 -10.96 -55.76
N PRO A 196 18.23 -10.05 -56.50
CA PRO A 196 18.46 -10.22 -57.92
C PRO A 196 19.44 -11.37 -58.14
N THR A 197 19.04 -12.33 -58.97
CA THR A 197 19.92 -13.39 -59.46
C THR A 197 20.89 -12.80 -60.49
N MET A 198 22.19 -13.10 -60.32
CA MET A 198 23.22 -12.83 -61.33
C MET A 198 23.10 -13.77 -62.53
#